data_AF-A0A1D6MCV2-F1
#
_entry.id   AF-A0A1D6MCV2-F1
#
_cell.length_a   1.000
_cell.length_b   1.000
_cell.length_c   1.000
_cell.angle_alpha   90.00
_cell.angle_beta   90.00
_cell.angle_gamma   90.00
#
_symmetry.space_group_name_H-M   'P 1'
#
loop_
_entity.id
_entity.type
_entity.pdbx_description
1 polymer ?
#
loop_
_entity_poly.entity_id
_entity_poly.type
_entity_poly.pdbx_seq_one_letter_code
_entity_poly.pdbx_strand_id
1 'polypeptide(L)'
;MAQAIKAVPGVYQSSDQPTDFKTLIGVEASKIREASSASQQNHPLFRQFRESVWNVHHAGQPMPGEEQEDIVMTSTQMSILNVTCPLTGKPVIELMNPVRCVDCKHIYEKDPVMQYIRTKKPPQCPIAGCPRVLERGKVICDPFLLIEIEELRSSETAAPNATNIDDWTDLNDEDEE
;
A
#
# COMPACT_ATOMS: atom_id res chain seq x y z
N MET A 1 -4.36 18.11 -27.74
CA MET A 1 -4.42 18.00 -29.22
C MET A 1 -3.69 16.77 -29.75
N ALA A 2 -2.42 16.56 -29.41
CA ALA A 2 -1.66 15.36 -29.86
C ALA A 2 -2.31 14.02 -29.46
N GLN A 3 -2.92 13.95 -28.28
CA GLN A 3 -3.66 12.76 -27.83
C GLN A 3 -4.94 12.51 -28.66
N ALA A 4 -5.65 13.56 -29.06
CA ALA A 4 -6.87 13.44 -29.88
C ALA A 4 -6.55 12.82 -31.25
N ILE A 5 -5.46 13.28 -31.89
CA ILE A 5 -5.00 12.75 -33.17
C ILE A 5 -4.60 11.27 -33.07
N LYS A 6 -4.01 10.86 -31.93
CA LYS A 6 -3.64 9.46 -31.66
C LYS A 6 -4.83 8.53 -31.39
N ALA A 7 -5.98 9.08 -30.98
CA ALA A 7 -7.17 8.29 -30.69
C ALA A 7 -7.99 7.97 -31.96
N VAL A 8 -7.90 8.82 -32.99
CA VAL A 8 -8.66 8.67 -34.25
C VAL A 8 -8.52 7.29 -34.91
N PRO A 9 -7.34 6.66 -35.02
CA PRO A 9 -7.21 5.34 -35.65
C PRO A 9 -8.01 4.23 -34.96
N GLY A 10 -8.26 4.34 -33.65
CA GLY A 10 -9.03 3.33 -32.89
C GLY A 10 -10.54 3.42 -33.08
N VAL A 11 -11.03 4.58 -33.54
CA VAL A 11 -12.47 4.85 -33.74
C VAL A 11 -12.83 4.93 -35.23
N TYR A 12 -11.84 5.04 -36.09
CA TYR A 12 -12.01 5.08 -37.54
C TYR A 12 -12.51 3.74 -38.08
N GLN A 13 -13.60 3.78 -38.85
CA GLN A 13 -14.13 2.64 -39.60
C GLN A 13 -14.04 2.95 -41.09
N SER A 14 -13.32 2.11 -41.84
CA SER A 14 -13.21 2.24 -43.29
C SER A 14 -14.55 1.96 -43.95
N SER A 15 -15.02 2.88 -44.79
CA SER A 15 -16.22 2.72 -45.61
C SER A 15 -15.97 3.23 -47.03
N ASP A 16 -16.88 2.91 -47.95
CA ASP A 16 -16.80 3.39 -49.34
C ASP A 16 -17.12 4.91 -49.48
N GLN A 17 -17.44 5.59 -48.37
CA GLN A 17 -17.71 7.03 -48.33
C GLN A 17 -16.49 7.83 -47.83
N PRO A 18 -16.23 9.03 -48.41
CA PRO A 18 -15.17 9.91 -47.93
C PRO A 18 -15.37 10.26 -46.44
N THR A 19 -14.33 10.07 -45.64
CA THR A 19 -14.39 10.39 -44.20
C THR A 19 -13.97 11.82 -43.94
N ASP A 20 -14.77 12.56 -43.16
CA ASP A 20 -14.41 13.88 -42.67
C ASP A 20 -13.57 13.78 -41.39
N PHE A 21 -12.25 13.78 -41.56
CA PHE A 21 -11.32 13.72 -40.43
C PHE A 21 -11.35 14.97 -39.55
N LYS A 22 -11.84 16.12 -40.06
CA LYS A 22 -11.90 17.35 -39.28
C LYS A 22 -12.95 17.24 -38.17
N THR A 23 -14.12 16.69 -38.50
CA THR A 23 -15.17 16.43 -37.51
C THR A 23 -14.76 15.32 -36.55
N LEU A 24 -14.16 14.23 -37.04
CA LEU A 24 -13.71 13.11 -36.19
C LEU A 24 -12.65 13.54 -35.17
N ILE A 25 -11.61 14.27 -35.59
CA ILE A 25 -10.59 14.82 -34.67
C ILE A 25 -11.23 15.82 -33.69
N GLY A 26 -12.18 16.64 -34.15
CA GLY A 26 -12.90 17.60 -33.30
C GLY A 26 -13.70 16.93 -32.20
N VAL A 27 -14.40 15.83 -32.52
CA VAL A 27 -15.15 15.02 -31.55
C VAL A 27 -14.21 14.42 -30.49
N GLU A 28 -13.11 13.80 -30.91
CA GLU A 28 -12.13 13.23 -29.96
C GLU A 28 -11.43 14.31 -29.11
N ALA A 29 -11.17 15.49 -29.67
CA ALA A 29 -10.63 16.61 -28.90
C ALA A 29 -11.60 17.11 -27.83
N SER A 30 -12.91 17.15 -28.10
CA SER A 30 -13.92 17.52 -27.11
C SER A 30 -14.04 16.50 -25.98
N LYS A 31 -14.05 15.20 -26.30
CA LYS A 31 -14.05 14.12 -25.28
C LYS A 31 -12.86 14.21 -24.33
N ILE A 32 -11.67 14.47 -24.85
CA ILE A 32 -10.45 14.62 -24.04
C ILE A 32 -10.50 15.88 -23.17
N ARG A 33 -11.07 16.98 -23.68
CA ARG A 33 -11.25 18.22 -22.91
C ARG A 33 -12.24 18.05 -21.77
N GLU A 34 -13.33 17.34 -21.99
CA GLU A 34 -14.32 17.02 -20.96
C GLU A 34 -13.70 16.17 -19.85
N ALA A 35 -12.95 15.12 -20.21
CA ALA A 35 -12.20 14.30 -19.26
C ALA A 35 -11.09 15.09 -18.52
N SER A 36 -10.45 16.05 -19.20
CA SER A 36 -9.40 16.90 -18.63
C SER A 36 -9.94 17.99 -17.70
N SER A 37 -11.21 18.37 -17.81
CA SER A 37 -11.80 19.40 -16.94
C SER A 37 -11.88 18.94 -15.48
N ALA A 38 -12.11 17.64 -15.26
CA ALA A 38 -12.08 17.01 -13.94
C ALA A 38 -10.66 16.97 -13.34
N SER A 39 -9.61 16.85 -14.16
CA SER A 39 -8.22 16.86 -13.68
C SER A 39 -7.66 18.27 -13.44
N GLN A 40 -8.23 19.32 -14.09
CA GLN A 40 -7.76 20.70 -13.88
C GLN A 40 -8.15 21.28 -12.51
N GLN A 41 -9.28 20.84 -11.94
CA GLN A 41 -9.71 21.26 -10.60
C GLN A 41 -8.80 20.72 -9.49
N ASN A 42 -8.05 19.66 -9.76
CA ASN A 42 -7.12 19.01 -8.83
C ASN A 42 -5.67 19.46 -9.00
N HIS A 43 -5.40 20.48 -9.82
CA HIS A 43 -4.05 21.00 -9.99
C HIS A 43 -3.62 21.80 -8.75
N PRO A 44 -2.42 21.61 -8.19
CA PRO A 44 -1.98 22.28 -6.96
C PRO A 44 -2.15 23.80 -6.96
N LEU A 45 -1.84 24.46 -8.09
CA LEU A 45 -2.02 25.91 -8.25
C LEU A 45 -3.49 26.35 -8.16
N PHE A 46 -4.44 25.56 -8.66
CA PHE A 46 -5.86 25.89 -8.59
C PHE A 46 -6.40 25.73 -7.18
N ARG A 47 -5.95 24.69 -6.47
CA ARG A 47 -6.24 24.50 -5.04
C ARG A 47 -5.71 25.66 -4.20
N GLN A 48 -4.42 25.98 -4.31
CA GLN A 48 -3.80 27.07 -3.57
C GLN A 48 -4.51 28.41 -3.83
N PHE A 49 -4.91 28.65 -5.08
CA PHE A 49 -5.70 29.83 -5.43
C PHE A 49 -7.06 29.85 -4.72
N ARG A 50 -7.80 28.74 -4.75
CA ARG A 50 -9.11 28.62 -4.06
C ARG A 50 -8.96 28.79 -2.55
N GLU A 51 -7.94 28.19 -1.94
CA GLU A 51 -7.64 28.33 -0.50
C GLU A 51 -7.34 29.78 -0.14
N SER A 52 -6.49 30.44 -0.94
CA SER A 52 -6.13 31.84 -0.74
C SER A 52 -7.35 32.76 -0.84
N VAL A 53 -8.24 32.52 -1.81
CA VAL A 53 -9.49 33.29 -1.99
C VAL A 53 -10.46 33.03 -0.83
N TRP A 54 -10.61 31.78 -0.40
CA TRP A 54 -11.46 31.40 0.73
C TRP A 54 -11.02 32.08 2.03
N ASN A 55 -9.70 32.07 2.29
CA ASN A 55 -9.09 32.62 3.49
C ASN A 55 -9.30 34.14 3.66
N VAL A 56 -9.60 34.89 2.58
CA VAL A 56 -9.89 36.34 2.66
C VAL A 56 -11.10 36.63 3.54
N HIS A 57 -12.13 35.78 3.49
CA HIS A 57 -13.40 35.99 4.20
C HIS A 57 -13.69 34.93 5.27
N HIS A 58 -12.94 33.83 5.29
CA HIS A 58 -13.17 32.67 6.17
C HIS A 58 -11.87 32.24 6.87
N ALA A 59 -11.05 33.21 7.27
CA ALA A 59 -9.76 32.93 7.91
C ALA A 59 -9.92 32.02 9.14
N GLY A 60 -9.14 30.93 9.16
CA GLY A 60 -9.20 29.92 10.23
C GLY A 60 -10.36 28.92 10.11
N GLN A 61 -11.20 29.01 9.08
CA GLN A 61 -12.22 28.02 8.76
C GLN A 61 -11.79 27.18 7.56
N PRO A 62 -11.87 25.83 7.62
CA PRO A 62 -11.56 24.98 6.48
C PRO A 62 -12.54 25.24 5.32
N MET A 63 -12.06 25.07 4.08
CA MET A 63 -12.93 25.24 2.91
C MET A 63 -13.93 24.08 2.82
N PRO A 64 -15.24 24.35 2.62
CA PRO A 64 -16.25 23.30 2.48
C PRO A 64 -15.94 22.35 1.31
N GLY A 65 -15.97 21.05 1.56
CA GLY A 65 -15.75 20.00 0.54
C GLY A 65 -14.31 19.52 0.36
N GLU A 66 -13.34 20.04 1.13
CA GLU A 66 -11.96 19.51 1.16
C GLU A 66 -11.78 18.37 2.18
N GLU A 67 -12.80 18.06 2.99
CA GLU A 67 -12.81 16.96 3.97
C GLU A 67 -12.77 15.55 3.35
N GLN A 68 -12.81 15.42 2.02
CA GLN A 68 -12.57 14.15 1.32
C GLN A 68 -11.10 13.92 0.96
N GLU A 69 -10.23 14.88 1.24
CA GLU A 69 -8.79 14.62 1.35
C GLU A 69 -8.44 14.21 2.79
N ASP A 70 -9.21 13.29 3.35
CA ASP A 70 -8.62 12.38 4.33
C ASP A 70 -7.38 11.82 3.64
N ILE A 71 -6.21 12.19 4.14
CA ILE A 71 -5.02 11.37 3.92
C ILE A 71 -5.45 10.01 4.45
N VAL A 72 -5.84 9.12 3.54
CA VAL A 72 -6.00 7.72 3.88
C VAL A 72 -4.59 7.32 4.29
N MET A 73 -4.34 7.39 5.60
CA MET A 73 -3.26 6.68 6.27
C MET A 73 -3.57 5.23 5.93
N THR A 74 -3.10 4.82 4.76
CA THR A 74 -3.27 3.47 4.27
C THR A 74 -2.33 2.73 5.19
N SER A 75 -2.89 2.26 6.31
CA SER A 75 -2.19 1.66 7.45
C SER A 75 -0.99 0.93 6.89
N THR A 76 0.21 1.47 7.15
CA THR A 76 1.45 1.18 6.43
C THR A 76 1.45 -0.29 6.10
N GLN A 77 1.27 -0.65 4.82
CA GLN A 77 1.15 -2.05 4.43
C GLN A 77 2.45 -2.73 4.83
N MET A 78 2.45 -3.40 5.98
CA MET A 78 3.63 -4.07 6.50
C MET A 78 4.08 -5.09 5.46
N SER A 79 5.24 -4.83 4.86
CA SER A 79 5.87 -5.73 3.88
C SER A 79 6.46 -6.98 4.56
N ILE A 80 6.49 -7.00 5.89
CA ILE A 80 6.91 -8.11 6.74
C ILE A 80 5.81 -9.16 6.78
N LEU A 81 6.09 -10.35 6.23
CA LEU A 81 5.12 -11.44 6.12
C LEU A 81 4.99 -12.33 7.36
N ASN A 82 5.91 -12.21 8.31
CA ASN A 82 5.89 -13.01 9.54
C ASN A 82 6.31 -12.17 10.74
N VAL A 83 5.60 -12.34 11.86
CA VAL A 83 5.84 -11.59 13.11
C VAL A 83 6.92 -12.22 13.99
N THR A 84 7.19 -13.52 13.84
CA THR A 84 8.22 -14.26 14.58
C THR A 84 9.12 -15.05 13.62
N CYS A 85 10.36 -15.28 14.03
CA CYS A 85 11.27 -16.17 13.32
C CYS A 85 10.76 -17.63 13.42
N PRO A 86 10.49 -18.32 12.29
CA PRO A 86 9.94 -19.67 12.29
C PRO A 86 10.85 -20.76 12.91
N LEU A 87 12.13 -20.45 13.12
CA LEU A 87 13.12 -21.39 13.66
C LEU A 87 13.42 -21.16 15.14
N THR A 88 13.34 -19.92 15.62
CA THR A 88 13.68 -19.57 17.01
C THR A 88 12.47 -19.16 17.84
N GLY A 89 11.34 -18.82 17.21
CA GLY A 89 10.16 -18.26 17.87
C GLY A 89 10.32 -16.81 18.32
N LYS A 90 11.51 -16.21 18.22
CA LYS A 90 11.74 -14.82 18.60
C LYS A 90 10.94 -13.87 17.70
N PRO A 91 10.36 -12.79 18.23
CA PRO A 91 9.71 -11.79 17.41
C PRO A 91 10.73 -11.13 16.46
N VAL A 92 10.28 -10.79 15.25
CA VAL A 92 11.15 -10.24 14.19
C VAL A 92 11.85 -8.96 14.65
N ILE A 93 11.17 -8.15 15.45
CA ILE A 93 11.70 -6.92 16.06
C ILE A 93 12.82 -7.12 17.10
N GLU A 94 13.04 -8.35 17.56
CA GLU A 94 14.09 -8.69 18.54
C GLU A 94 15.27 -9.48 17.91
N LEU A 95 15.24 -9.71 16.60
CA LEU A 95 16.31 -10.45 15.92
C LEU A 95 17.60 -9.61 15.88
N MET A 96 18.73 -10.23 16.24
CA MET A 96 20.03 -9.54 16.19
C MET A 96 20.56 -9.44 14.76
N ASN A 97 20.43 -10.52 13.98
CA ASN A 97 20.87 -10.60 12.60
C ASN A 97 19.70 -11.09 11.72
N PRO A 98 18.70 -10.24 11.45
CA PRO A 98 17.58 -10.62 10.60
C PRO A 98 18.05 -10.83 9.16
N VAL A 99 17.57 -11.89 8.54
CA VAL A 99 17.77 -12.20 7.12
C VAL A 99 16.43 -12.59 6.50
N ARG A 100 16.24 -12.25 5.23
CA ARG A 100 15.03 -12.51 4.46
C ARG A 100 15.33 -13.40 3.27
N CYS A 101 14.49 -14.39 3.03
CA CYS A 101 14.56 -15.18 1.80
C CYS A 101 13.98 -14.38 0.63
N VAL A 102 14.73 -14.23 -0.47
CA VAL A 102 14.26 -13.45 -1.64
C VAL A 102 13.07 -14.11 -2.35
N ASP A 103 12.92 -15.44 -2.27
CA ASP A 103 11.88 -16.19 -3.00
C ASP A 103 10.52 -16.21 -2.28
N CYS A 104 10.49 -16.11 -0.94
CA CYS A 104 9.26 -16.14 -0.13
C CYS A 104 9.10 -14.96 0.82
N LYS A 105 10.08 -14.06 0.92
CA LYS A 105 10.10 -12.88 1.79
C LYS A 105 9.97 -13.13 3.31
N HIS A 106 9.99 -14.38 3.77
CA HIS A 106 10.01 -14.69 5.20
C HIS A 106 11.35 -14.36 5.85
N ILE A 107 11.29 -13.90 7.09
CA ILE A 107 12.40 -13.39 7.89
C ILE A 107 12.84 -14.43 8.94
N TYR A 108 14.15 -14.57 9.13
CA TYR A 108 14.78 -15.49 10.05
C TYR A 108 15.94 -14.84 10.80
N GLU A 109 16.31 -15.42 11.94
CA GLU A 109 17.63 -15.21 12.54
C GLU A 109 18.70 -15.91 11.69
N LYS A 110 19.81 -15.21 11.42
CA LYS A 110 20.85 -15.66 10.48
C LYS A 110 21.48 -17.00 10.84
N ASP A 111 21.97 -17.18 12.07
CA ASP A 111 22.71 -18.41 12.42
C ASP A 111 21.81 -19.65 12.42
N PRO A 112 20.60 -19.62 13.01
CA PRO A 112 19.66 -20.74 12.97
C PRO A 112 19.23 -21.13 11.55
N VAL A 113 18.94 -20.16 10.66
CA VAL A 113 18.54 -20.49 9.29
C VAL A 113 19.71 -21.06 8.48
N MET A 114 20.93 -20.54 8.69
CA MET A 114 22.11 -21.09 8.04
C MET A 114 22.41 -22.51 8.50
N GLN A 115 22.16 -22.84 9.77
CA GLN A 115 22.26 -24.21 10.28
C GLN A 115 21.15 -25.10 9.72
N TYR A 116 19.91 -24.61 9.68
CA TYR A 116 18.77 -25.33 9.12
C TYR A 116 19.00 -25.73 7.65
N ILE A 117 19.50 -24.81 6.83
CA ILE A 117 19.83 -25.06 5.42
C ILE A 117 20.90 -26.16 5.27
N ARG A 118 21.83 -26.28 6.23
CA ARG A 118 22.90 -27.29 6.20
C ARG A 118 22.40 -28.67 6.61
N THR A 119 21.47 -28.75 7.56
CA THR A 119 21.05 -30.02 8.18
C THR A 119 19.86 -30.66 7.49
N LYS A 120 18.90 -29.87 6.98
CA LYS A 120 17.69 -30.36 6.31
C LYS A 120 17.91 -30.54 4.79
N LYS A 121 17.38 -31.63 4.23
CA LYS A 121 17.42 -31.92 2.79
C LYS A 121 16.06 -32.46 2.29
N PRO A 122 15.32 -31.74 1.42
CA PRO A 122 15.53 -30.34 1.04
C PRO A 122 15.18 -29.39 2.21
N PRO A 123 15.89 -28.26 2.37
CA PRO A 123 15.60 -27.26 3.39
C PRO A 123 14.40 -26.40 2.99
N GLN A 124 13.18 -26.90 3.19
CA GLN A 124 11.95 -26.16 2.90
C GLN A 124 11.75 -24.98 3.86
N CYS A 125 11.05 -23.94 3.43
CA CYS A 125 10.61 -22.87 4.30
C CYS A 125 9.77 -23.44 5.47
N PRO A 126 10.10 -23.15 6.74
CA PRO A 126 9.35 -23.65 7.90
C PRO A 126 7.96 -23.03 8.10
N ILE A 127 7.60 -21.97 7.36
CA ILE A 127 6.26 -21.38 7.40
C ILE A 127 5.25 -22.34 6.78
N ALA A 128 4.17 -22.60 7.50
CA ALA A 128 3.07 -23.44 7.03
C ALA A 128 2.53 -22.93 5.68
N GLY A 129 2.42 -23.84 4.70
CA GLY A 129 1.91 -23.53 3.37
C GLY A 129 2.91 -22.86 2.41
N CYS A 130 4.14 -22.56 2.83
CA CYS A 130 5.15 -22.01 1.94
C CYS A 130 5.90 -23.13 1.18
N PRO A 131 5.79 -23.23 -0.17
CA PRO A 131 6.41 -24.32 -0.92
C PRO A 131 7.90 -24.09 -1.26
N ARG A 132 8.47 -22.94 -0.88
CA ARG A 132 9.83 -22.56 -1.27
C ARG A 132 10.89 -23.39 -0.55
N VAL A 133 11.96 -23.73 -1.26
CA VAL A 133 13.18 -24.33 -0.71
C VAL A 133 14.19 -23.21 -0.45
N LEU A 134 14.76 -23.19 0.75
CA LEU A 134 15.72 -22.19 1.17
C LEU A 134 17.12 -22.50 0.62
N GLU A 135 17.75 -21.48 0.06
CA GLU A 135 19.12 -21.56 -0.45
C GLU A 135 20.01 -20.55 0.26
N ARG A 136 21.25 -20.92 0.59
CA ARG A 136 22.19 -20.05 1.31
C ARG A 136 22.40 -18.70 0.60
N GLY A 137 22.48 -18.70 -0.74
CA GLY A 137 22.67 -17.48 -1.53
C GLY A 137 21.44 -16.58 -1.64
N LYS A 138 20.27 -17.08 -1.20
CA LYS A 138 18.98 -16.40 -1.33
C LYS A 138 18.42 -15.88 -0.01
N VAL A 139 19.08 -16.21 1.10
CA VAL A 139 18.74 -15.72 2.44
C VAL A 139 19.73 -14.62 2.82
N ILE A 140 19.30 -13.37 2.66
CA ILE A 140 20.16 -12.18 2.75
C ILE A 140 19.55 -11.12 3.67
N CYS A 141 20.38 -10.29 4.27
CA CYS A 141 19.93 -9.07 4.95
C CYS A 141 20.12 -7.91 3.97
N ASP A 142 19.03 -7.50 3.32
CA ASP A 142 19.04 -6.32 2.45
C ASP A 142 18.83 -5.02 3.27
N PRO A 143 19.29 -3.85 2.79
CA PRO A 143 19.17 -2.60 3.54
C PRO A 143 17.73 -2.20 3.88
N PHE A 144 16.74 -2.59 3.07
CA PHE A 144 15.34 -2.25 3.32
C PHE A 144 14.75 -3.07 4.46
N LEU A 145 15.18 -4.33 4.63
CA LEU A 145 14.73 -5.19 5.71
C LEU A 145 14.93 -4.55 7.10
N LEU A 146 16.06 -3.89 7.32
CA LEU A 146 16.34 -3.23 8.60
C LEU A 146 15.45 -2.00 8.82
N ILE A 147 15.16 -1.25 7.75
CA ILE A 147 14.25 -0.10 7.80
C ILE A 147 12.84 -0.57 8.14
N GLU A 148 12.34 -1.60 7.46
CA GLU A 148 11.02 -2.20 7.69
C GLU A 148 10.86 -2.70 9.14
N ILE A 149 11.90 -3.32 9.70
CA ILE A 149 11.88 -3.81 11.09
C ILE A 149 11.89 -2.64 12.08
N GLU A 150 12.64 -1.57 11.80
CA GLU A 150 12.70 -0.39 12.68
C GLU A 150 11.40 0.42 12.66
N GLU A 151 10.76 0.52 11.49
CA GLU A 151 9.40 1.08 11.36
C GLU A 151 8.41 0.27 12.20
N LEU A 152 8.48 -1.06 12.15
CA LEU A 152 7.62 -1.94 12.95
C LEU A 152 7.81 -1.72 14.45
N ARG A 153 9.05 -1.58 14.93
CA ARG A 153 9.37 -1.27 16.34
C ARG A 153 8.77 0.06 16.79
N SER A 154 8.86 1.07 15.94
CA SER A 154 8.32 2.40 16.22
C SER A 154 6.80 2.38 16.36
N SER A 155 6.13 1.54 15.56
CA SER A 155 4.67 1.38 15.62
C SER A 155 4.18 0.65 16.86
N GLU A 156 4.91 -0.37 17.35
CA GLU A 156 4.54 -1.09 18.59
C GLU A 156 4.72 -0.21 19.83
N THR A 157 5.76 0.62 19.87
CA THR A 157 6.02 1.52 21.01
C THR A 157 4.94 2.60 21.15
N ALA A 158 4.26 2.97 20.05
CA ALA A 158 3.15 3.92 20.04
C ALA A 158 1.81 3.34 20.51
N ALA A 159 1.71 2.01 20.68
CA ALA A 159 0.52 1.31 21.15
C ALA A 159 0.77 0.64 22.50
N PRO A 160 0.79 1.39 23.63
CA PRO A 160 0.85 0.76 24.94
C PRO A 160 -0.47 0.01 25.18
N ASN A 161 -0.39 -1.32 25.22
CA ASN A 161 -1.32 -2.23 25.87
C ASN A 161 -2.76 -2.25 25.33
N ALA A 162 -2.97 -2.86 24.15
CA ALA A 162 -4.28 -3.38 23.74
C ALA A 162 -4.68 -4.68 24.51
N THR A 163 -4.18 -4.87 25.74
CA THR A 163 -4.48 -6.01 26.60
C THR A 163 -5.59 -5.74 27.63
N ASN A 164 -6.14 -4.52 27.68
CA ASN A 164 -7.35 -4.21 28.45
C ASN A 164 -8.56 -4.05 27.52
N ILE A 165 -8.98 -5.14 26.90
CA ILE A 165 -10.34 -5.23 26.39
C ILE A 165 -11.13 -5.87 27.53
N ASP A 166 -11.65 -5.03 28.43
CA ASP A 166 -12.59 -5.50 29.45
C ASP A 166 -13.88 -5.94 28.73
N ASP A 167 -14.19 -7.23 28.85
CA ASP A 167 -15.44 -7.81 28.37
C ASP A 167 -16.55 -7.49 29.38
N TRP A 168 -17.45 -6.58 29.01
CA TRP A 168 -18.57 -6.14 29.85
C TRP A 168 -19.88 -6.89 29.51
N THR A 169 -19.82 -8.07 28.88
CA THR A 169 -21.04 -8.79 28.45
C THR A 169 -21.70 -9.72 29.48
N ASP A 170 -21.45 -9.55 30.78
CA ASP A 170 -22.32 -10.11 31.84
C ASP A 170 -23.26 -9.03 32.39
N LEU A 171 -24.30 -8.71 31.62
CA LEU A 171 -25.52 -8.18 32.20
C LEU A 171 -26.25 -9.38 32.82
N ASN A 172 -26.22 -9.40 34.15
CA ASN A 172 -26.89 -10.34 35.02
C ASN A 172 -28.37 -10.52 34.61
N ASP A 173 -28.67 -11.55 33.82
CA ASP A 173 -30.01 -12.13 33.72
C ASP A 173 -30.26 -12.93 35.00
N GLU A 174 -30.58 -12.23 36.09
CA GLU A 174 -31.24 -12.84 37.25
C GLU A 174 -32.70 -12.37 37.27
N ASP A 175 -33.50 -13.01 36.39
CA ASP A 175 -34.90 -13.27 36.69
C ASP A 175 -34.95 -14.30 37.83
N GLU A 176 -35.39 -13.91 39.04
CA GLU A 176 -36.12 -14.76 40.01
C GLU A 176 -36.53 -13.95 41.25
N GLU A 177 -37.74 -13.35 41.24
CA GLU A 177 -38.93 -13.72 42.06
C GLU A 177 -40.13 -12.78 41.81
#